data_AF-A0A329WFJ2-F1
#
_entry.id   AF-A0A329WFJ2-F1
#
_cell.length_a   1.000
_cell.length_b   1.000
_cell.length_c   1.000
_cell.angle_alpha   90.00
_cell.angle_beta   90.00
_cell.angle_gamma   90.00
#
_symmetry.space_group_name_H-M   'P 1'
#
loop_
_entity.id
_entity.type
_entity.pdbx_description
1 polymer ?
#
loop_
_entity_poly.entity_id
_entity_poly.type
_entity_poly.pdbx_seq_one_letter_code
_entity_poly.pdbx_strand_id
1 'polypeptide(L)'
;MTDNILADIYGRGWAFPPQFFIKDNTHPEIPTGVQMASGAENVRQSMKILFLTEPGERIMREDYGCGLNDYLFANINDALIAEIQTRIEERVLRYEPRAQITMIQVNQRTDLPNTLHVQVTYALRGSEINQQIDGILEVSEGQVWVNL
;
A
#
# COMPACT_ATOMS: atom_id res chain seq x y z
N MET A 1 23.48 9.12 -1.79
CA MET A 1 23.28 10.56 -2.07
C MET A 1 21.85 10.81 -2.59
N THR A 2 21.36 9.96 -3.50
CA THR A 2 19.96 9.91 -3.97
C THR A 2 18.93 9.67 -2.86
N ASP A 3 19.19 8.76 -1.92
CA ASP A 3 18.21 8.46 -0.84
C ASP A 3 17.92 9.64 0.08
N ASN A 4 18.92 10.48 0.36
CA ASN A 4 18.71 11.69 1.18
C ASN A 4 17.83 12.71 0.45
N ILE A 5 18.01 12.88 -0.86
CA ILE A 5 17.16 13.78 -1.66
C ILE A 5 15.71 13.28 -1.67
N LEU A 6 15.51 11.98 -1.84
CA LEU A 6 14.16 11.39 -1.79
C LEU A 6 13.55 11.56 -0.40
N ALA A 7 14.32 11.39 0.67
CA ALA A 7 13.87 11.60 2.04
C ALA A 7 13.48 13.06 2.32
N ASP A 8 14.14 14.04 1.70
CA ASP A 8 13.78 15.45 1.82
C ASP A 8 12.50 15.80 1.07
N ILE A 9 12.25 15.17 -0.09
CA ILE A 9 11.05 15.42 -0.92
C ILE A 9 9.82 14.68 -0.39
N TYR A 10 9.94 13.38 -0.10
CA TYR A 10 8.81 12.51 0.29
C TYR A 10 8.71 12.27 1.80
N GLY A 11 9.63 12.86 2.56
CA GLY A 11 9.62 12.86 4.02
C GLY A 11 10.11 11.56 4.66
N ARG A 12 10.00 11.56 5.99
CA ARG A 12 10.31 10.43 6.87
C ARG A 12 9.12 10.15 7.78
N GLY A 13 8.77 8.89 7.93
CA GLY A 13 7.67 8.40 8.76
C GLY A 13 8.08 7.16 9.54
N TRP A 14 7.26 6.75 10.50
CA TRP A 14 7.47 5.47 11.18
C TRP A 14 7.29 4.34 10.17
N ALA A 15 8.15 3.33 10.24
CA ALA A 15 8.00 2.17 9.39
C ALA A 15 6.75 1.36 9.79
N PHE A 16 6.14 0.71 8.80
CA PHE A 16 5.09 -0.29 8.99
C PHE A 16 5.59 -1.67 8.51
N PRO A 17 5.54 -2.71 9.36
CA PRO A 17 5.05 -2.70 10.76
C PRO A 17 5.96 -1.90 11.72
N PRO A 18 5.41 -1.26 12.78
CA PRO A 18 6.22 -0.50 13.74
C PRO A 18 7.21 -1.38 14.49
N GLN A 19 8.47 -0.98 14.51
CA GLN A 19 9.56 -1.68 15.21
C GLN A 19 10.32 -0.70 16.09
N PHE A 20 10.63 -1.14 17.32
CA PHE A 20 11.36 -0.36 18.30
C PHE A 20 12.62 -1.11 18.71
N PHE A 21 13.72 -0.37 18.78
CA PHE A 21 15.02 -0.88 19.17
C PHE A 21 15.48 -0.18 20.43
N ILE A 22 16.02 -0.96 21.37
CA ILE A 22 16.67 -0.47 22.57
C ILE A 22 18.14 -0.86 22.47
N LYS A 23 19.04 0.10 22.74
CA LYS A 23 20.48 -0.15 22.69
C LYS A 23 20.85 -1.21 23.72
N ASP A 24 21.38 -2.32 23.24
CA ASP A 24 22.00 -3.35 24.04
C ASP A 24 23.53 -3.25 23.89
N ASN A 25 24.27 -3.55 24.96
CA ASN A 25 25.73 -3.60 24.95
C ASN A 25 26.26 -4.78 24.12
N THR A 26 25.39 -5.73 23.74
CA THR A 26 25.70 -6.88 22.87
C THR A 26 25.68 -6.52 21.37
N HIS A 27 24.89 -5.53 20.96
CA HIS A 27 24.71 -5.09 19.57
C HIS A 27 24.80 -3.55 19.45
N PRO A 28 26.00 -2.98 19.61
CA PRO A 28 26.21 -1.53 19.64
C PRO A 28 25.86 -0.82 18.32
N GLU A 29 25.76 -1.55 17.21
CA GLU A 29 25.37 -1.06 15.89
C GLU A 29 23.89 -0.69 15.76
N ILE A 30 23.02 -1.20 16.66
CA ILE A 30 21.58 -0.94 16.58
C ILE A 30 21.24 0.34 17.36
N PRO A 31 20.80 1.42 16.68
CA PRO A 31 20.43 2.65 17.35
C PRO A 31 19.18 2.45 18.21
N THR A 32 19.11 3.13 19.36
CA THR A 32 17.85 3.21 20.11
C THR A 32 16.85 4.09 19.38
N GLY A 33 15.61 3.64 19.26
CA GLY A 33 14.54 4.43 18.68
C GLY A 33 13.52 3.57 17.93
N VAL A 34 12.81 4.23 17.02
CA VAL A 34 11.83 3.60 16.12
C VAL A 34 12.42 3.45 14.73
N GLN A 35 12.09 2.34 14.06
CA GLN A 35 12.44 2.17 12.66
C GLN A 35 11.71 3.22 11.81
N MET A 36 12.45 3.94 10.97
CA MET A 36 11.90 4.96 10.09
C MET A 36 11.88 4.46 8.65
N ALA A 37 10.78 4.72 7.94
CA ALA A 37 10.71 4.68 6.49
C ALA A 37 10.99 6.07 5.93
N SER A 38 11.70 6.15 4.80
CA SER A 38 12.10 7.42 4.20
C SER A 38 11.96 7.41 2.69
N GLY A 39 11.71 8.59 2.11
CA GLY A 39 11.72 8.75 0.66
C GLY A 39 10.68 7.87 -0.05
N ALA A 40 11.14 7.16 -1.07
CA ALA A 40 10.33 6.21 -1.85
C ALA A 40 9.64 5.15 -0.97
N GLU A 41 10.34 4.63 0.04
CA GLU A 41 9.81 3.59 0.93
C GLU A 41 8.68 4.13 1.83
N ASN A 42 8.77 5.41 2.25
CA ASN A 42 7.70 6.05 3.02
C ASN A 42 6.39 6.13 2.20
N VAL A 43 6.49 6.43 0.90
CA VAL A 43 5.32 6.45 0.00
C VAL A 43 4.77 5.03 -0.18
N ARG A 44 5.64 4.06 -0.44
CA ARG A 44 5.25 2.65 -0.62
C ARG A 44 4.53 2.09 0.60
N GLN A 45 5.02 2.38 1.81
CA GLN A 45 4.37 1.94 3.05
C GLN A 45 3.05 2.67 3.31
N SER A 46 2.96 3.95 2.99
CA SER A 46 1.70 4.70 3.08
C SER A 46 0.61 4.12 2.17
N MET A 47 0.96 3.74 0.94
CA MET A 47 0.08 3.02 0.01
C MET A 47 -0.40 1.68 0.59
N LYS A 48 0.51 0.89 1.19
CA LYS A 48 0.14 -0.37 1.86
C LYS A 48 -0.84 -0.15 3.00
N ILE A 49 -0.57 0.84 3.87
CA ILE A 49 -1.47 1.18 4.97
C ILE A 49 -2.84 1.55 4.43
N LEU A 50 -2.91 2.35 3.37
CA LEU A 50 -4.18 2.70 2.72
C LEU A 50 -4.94 1.47 2.23
N PHE A 51 -4.27 0.54 1.56
CA PHE A 51 -4.89 -0.68 1.01
C PHE A 51 -5.32 -1.69 2.08
N LEU A 52 -4.61 -1.76 3.21
CA LEU A 52 -4.92 -2.66 4.32
C LEU A 52 -5.92 -2.06 5.33
N THR A 53 -6.26 -0.78 5.21
CA THR A 53 -7.20 -0.11 6.12
C THR A 53 -8.57 -0.01 5.48
N GLU A 54 -9.61 -0.30 6.25
CA GLU A 54 -11.00 -0.14 5.84
C GLU A 54 -11.57 1.21 6.32
N PRO A 55 -12.43 1.88 5.52
CA PRO A 55 -13.17 3.05 5.97
C PRO A 55 -13.92 2.76 7.28
N GLY A 56 -13.81 3.69 8.23
CA GLY A 56 -14.37 3.58 9.57
C GLY A 56 -13.40 3.08 10.65
N GLU A 57 -12.28 2.46 10.29
CA GLU A 57 -11.31 1.95 11.28
C GLU A 57 -10.53 3.06 12.00
N ARG A 58 -10.34 4.21 11.34
CA ARG A 58 -9.55 5.32 11.89
C ARG A 58 -10.42 6.33 12.62
N ILE A 59 -10.16 6.49 13.91
CA ILE A 59 -10.78 7.52 14.77
C ILE A 59 -10.63 8.91 14.14
N MET A 60 -11.75 9.65 14.03
CA MET A 60 -11.84 10.99 13.42
C MET A 60 -11.40 11.06 11.95
N ARG A 61 -11.29 9.92 11.26
CA ARG A 61 -10.96 9.81 9.83
C ARG A 61 -11.73 8.66 9.19
N GLU A 62 -13.05 8.71 9.32
CA GLU A 62 -13.96 7.65 8.88
C GLU A 62 -13.82 7.31 7.39
N ASP A 63 -13.55 8.30 6.52
CA ASP A 63 -13.41 8.04 5.09
C ASP A 63 -12.07 7.39 4.67
N TYR A 64 -11.07 7.31 5.56
CA TYR A 64 -9.74 6.81 5.20
C TYR A 64 -9.72 5.29 5.12
N GLY A 65 -9.13 4.77 4.04
CA GLY A 65 -9.08 3.35 3.73
C GLY A 65 -9.44 3.10 2.28
N CYS A 66 -9.05 1.95 1.73
CA CYS A 66 -9.37 1.59 0.34
C CYS A 66 -10.79 1.03 0.22
N GLY A 67 -11.25 0.29 1.23
CA GLY A 67 -12.57 -0.32 1.22
C GLY A 67 -12.64 -1.49 0.24
N LEU A 68 -11.61 -2.35 0.22
CA LEU A 68 -11.58 -3.49 -0.69
C LEU A 68 -12.46 -4.63 -0.19
N ASN A 69 -12.79 -4.63 1.11
CA ASN A 69 -13.69 -5.62 1.69
C ASN A 69 -15.14 -5.51 1.18
N ASP A 70 -15.52 -4.37 0.60
CA ASP A 70 -16.82 -4.19 -0.08
C ASP A 70 -17.05 -5.23 -1.20
N TYR A 71 -15.98 -5.77 -1.77
CA TYR A 71 -16.01 -6.69 -2.91
C TYR A 71 -15.98 -8.17 -2.50
N LEU A 72 -15.92 -8.46 -1.20
CA LEU A 72 -15.94 -9.84 -0.71
C LEU A 72 -17.26 -10.52 -1.08
N PHE A 73 -17.16 -11.79 -1.45
CA PHE A 73 -18.25 -12.64 -1.93
C PHE A 73 -18.92 -12.18 -3.23
N ALA A 74 -18.39 -11.16 -3.90
CA ALA A 74 -18.86 -10.76 -5.22
C ALA A 74 -18.48 -11.81 -6.29
N ASN A 75 -19.28 -11.92 -7.34
CA ASN A 75 -18.93 -12.74 -8.49
C ASN A 75 -17.83 -12.05 -9.30
N ILE A 76 -16.74 -12.77 -9.58
CA ILE A 76 -15.67 -12.25 -10.43
C ILE A 76 -16.18 -12.14 -11.86
N ASN A 77 -16.24 -10.91 -12.35
CA ASN A 77 -16.57 -10.55 -13.72
C ASN A 77 -15.84 -9.23 -14.08
N ASP A 78 -15.91 -8.84 -15.35
CA ASP A 78 -15.22 -7.65 -15.85
C ASP A 78 -15.71 -6.35 -15.16
N ALA A 79 -16.98 -6.31 -14.73
CA ALA A 79 -17.52 -5.16 -14.02
C ALA A 79 -16.90 -5.00 -12.62
N LEU A 80 -16.79 -6.10 -11.85
CA LEU A 80 -16.11 -6.11 -10.54
C LEU A 80 -14.65 -5.67 -10.67
N ILE A 81 -13.95 -6.17 -11.70
CA ILE A 81 -12.57 -5.79 -12.00
C ILE A 81 -12.46 -4.28 -12.26
N ALA A 82 -13.34 -3.71 -13.08
CA ALA A 82 -13.36 -2.29 -13.38
C ALA A 82 -13.69 -1.43 -12.15
N GLU A 83 -14.60 -1.90 -11.28
CA GLU A 83 -14.94 -1.23 -10.02
C GLU A 83 -13.75 -1.20 -9.06
N ILE A 84 -13.02 -2.32 -8.90
CA ILE A 84 -11.82 -2.39 -8.06
C ILE A 84 -10.74 -1.43 -8.59
N GLN A 85 -10.51 -1.41 -9.91
CA GLN A 85 -9.54 -0.49 -10.52
C GLN A 85 -9.89 0.97 -10.22
N THR A 86 -11.16 1.35 -10.45
CA THR A 86 -11.67 2.70 -10.19
C THR A 86 -11.52 3.06 -8.70
N ARG A 87 -11.89 2.14 -7.80
CA ARG A 87 -11.76 2.34 -6.36
C ARG A 87 -10.33 2.60 -5.94
N ILE A 88 -9.38 1.78 -6.40
CA ILE A 88 -7.96 1.95 -6.09
C ILE A 88 -7.48 3.32 -6.59
N GLU A 89 -7.82 3.69 -7.83
CA GLU A 89 -7.42 4.96 -8.42
C GLU A 89 -7.93 6.16 -7.60
N GLU A 90 -9.22 6.19 -7.28
CA GLU A 90 -9.84 7.26 -6.49
C GLU A 90 -9.24 7.39 -5.09
N ARG A 91 -9.01 6.26 -4.41
CA ARG A 91 -8.51 6.24 -3.04
C ARG A 91 -7.06 6.70 -2.97
N VAL A 92 -6.22 6.27 -3.92
CA VAL A 92 -4.83 6.71 -4.01
C VAL A 92 -4.75 8.18 -4.37
N LEU A 93 -5.56 8.64 -5.33
CA LEU A 93 -5.63 10.05 -5.70
C LEU A 93 -6.00 10.94 -4.49
N ARG A 94 -6.94 10.49 -3.65
CA ARG A 94 -7.40 11.23 -2.47
C ARG A 94 -6.42 11.20 -1.30
N TYR A 95 -5.80 10.04 -1.02
CA TYR A 95 -5.07 9.82 0.23
C TYR A 95 -3.55 9.69 0.08
N GLU A 96 -3.03 9.46 -1.12
CA GLU A 96 -1.59 9.37 -1.37
C GLU A 96 -1.14 10.17 -2.61
N PRO A 97 -1.21 11.51 -2.57
CA PRO A 97 -0.93 12.37 -3.72
C PRO A 97 0.54 12.37 -4.16
N ARG A 98 1.44 11.73 -3.40
CA ARG A 98 2.86 11.56 -3.77
C ARG A 98 3.05 10.40 -4.77
N ALA A 99 2.10 9.48 -4.86
CA ALA A 99 2.09 8.40 -5.84
C ALA A 99 1.17 8.78 -7.02
N GLN A 100 1.71 8.78 -8.23
CA GLN A 100 0.93 8.94 -9.45
C GLN A 100 0.77 7.58 -10.11
N ILE A 101 -0.43 7.02 -10.05
CA ILE A 101 -0.74 5.73 -10.70
C ILE A 101 -0.51 5.86 -12.21
N THR A 102 0.20 4.88 -12.76
CA THR A 102 0.46 4.76 -14.20
C THR A 102 -0.28 3.56 -14.79
N MET A 103 -0.50 2.50 -14.00
CA MET A 103 -1.23 1.32 -14.43
C MET A 103 -1.81 0.55 -13.23
N ILE A 104 -3.03 0.03 -13.39
CA ILE A 104 -3.63 -0.94 -12.46
C ILE A 104 -3.98 -2.19 -13.26
N GLN A 105 -3.53 -3.34 -12.81
CA GLN A 105 -3.89 -4.64 -13.38
C GLN A 105 -4.56 -5.49 -12.32
N VAL A 106 -5.74 -6.01 -12.64
CA VAL A 106 -6.48 -6.92 -11.77
C VAL A 106 -6.79 -8.15 -12.59
N ASN A 107 -6.19 -9.27 -12.23
CA ASN A 107 -6.30 -10.52 -12.97
C ASN A 107 -6.79 -11.63 -12.04
N GLN A 108 -7.77 -12.41 -12.49
CA GLN A 108 -8.16 -13.64 -11.80
C GLN A 108 -7.04 -14.68 -11.92
N ARG A 109 -6.68 -15.31 -10.80
CA ARG A 109 -5.69 -16.38 -10.79
C ARG A 109 -6.26 -17.65 -11.42
N THR A 110 -5.45 -18.32 -12.23
CA THR A 110 -5.84 -19.57 -12.90
C THR A 110 -5.79 -20.78 -11.97
N ASP A 111 -4.93 -20.76 -10.97
CA ASP A 111 -4.77 -21.82 -9.97
C ASP A 111 -5.75 -21.69 -8.79
N LEU A 112 -6.18 -20.47 -8.49
CA LEU A 112 -7.16 -20.15 -7.44
C LEU A 112 -8.27 -19.25 -8.01
N PRO A 113 -9.36 -19.83 -8.55
CA PRO A 113 -10.39 -19.06 -9.25
C PRO A 113 -11.14 -18.03 -8.40
N ASN A 114 -11.09 -18.15 -7.07
CA ASN A 114 -11.68 -17.20 -6.11
C ASN A 114 -10.76 -16.02 -5.79
N THR A 115 -9.60 -15.92 -6.44
CA THR A 115 -8.53 -15.00 -6.06
C THR A 115 -8.20 -14.03 -7.19
N LEU A 116 -8.15 -12.74 -6.86
CA LEU A 116 -7.71 -11.68 -7.76
C LEU A 116 -6.29 -11.25 -7.39
N HIS A 117 -5.40 -11.23 -8.36
CA HIS A 117 -4.08 -10.60 -8.26
C HIS A 117 -4.18 -9.15 -8.71
N VAL A 118 -3.87 -8.22 -7.80
CA VAL A 118 -3.91 -6.79 -8.03
C VAL A 118 -2.48 -6.26 -8.08
N GLN A 119 -2.12 -5.60 -9.17
CA GLN A 119 -0.84 -4.94 -9.36
C GLN A 119 -1.06 -3.47 -9.63
N VAL A 120 -0.44 -2.61 -8.82
CA VAL A 120 -0.52 -1.15 -8.94
C VAL A 120 0.87 -0.62 -9.25
N THR A 121 1.04 -0.11 -10.46
CA THR A 121 2.26 0.56 -10.90
C THR A 121 2.06 2.07 -10.80
N TYR A 122 3.04 2.75 -10.21
CA TYR A 122 2.98 4.19 -10.00
C TYR A 122 4.36 4.84 -10.13
N ALA A 123 4.38 6.09 -10.56
CA ALA A 123 5.56 6.95 -10.49
C ALA A 123 5.52 7.79 -9.21
N LEU A 124 6.69 8.06 -8.63
CA LEU A 124 6.79 9.08 -7.59
C LEU A 124 6.59 10.46 -8.23
N ARG A 125 5.63 11.24 -7.72
CA ARG A 125 5.26 12.53 -8.32
C ARG A 125 6.47 13.48 -8.32
N GLY A 126 6.83 13.98 -9.51
CA GLY A 126 7.99 14.83 -9.70
C GLY A 126 9.31 14.07 -9.91
N SER A 127 9.23 12.77 -10.21
CA SER A 127 10.38 11.90 -10.47
C SER A 127 10.07 10.90 -11.59
N GLU A 128 11.12 10.38 -12.23
CA GLU A 128 11.04 9.28 -13.21
C GLU A 128 11.13 7.89 -12.54
N ILE A 129 11.07 7.84 -11.19
CA ILE A 129 11.16 6.59 -10.44
C ILE A 129 9.79 5.90 -10.44
N ASN A 130 9.71 4.78 -11.16
CA ASN A 130 8.56 3.88 -11.14
C ASN A 130 8.70 2.86 -10.01
N GLN A 131 7.58 2.57 -9.36
CA GLN A 131 7.42 1.56 -8.32
C GLN A 131 6.19 0.72 -8.59
N GLN A 132 6.15 -0.45 -7.97
CA GLN A 132 5.06 -1.41 -8.09
C GLN A 132 4.70 -1.96 -6.72
N ILE A 133 3.40 -2.16 -6.48
CA ILE A 133 2.87 -2.88 -5.33
C ILE A 133 1.96 -3.98 -5.84
N ASP A 134 2.18 -5.19 -5.33
CA ASP A 134 1.39 -6.38 -5.64
C ASP A 134 0.57 -6.80 -4.42
N GLY A 135 -0.66 -7.21 -4.67
CA GLY A 135 -1.59 -7.68 -3.66
C GLY A 135 -2.49 -8.79 -4.19
N ILE A 136 -3.09 -9.51 -3.26
CA ILE A 136 -4.00 -10.62 -3.47
C ILE A 136 -5.29 -10.29 -2.73
N LEU A 137 -6.42 -10.37 -3.44
CA LEU A 137 -7.76 -10.24 -2.90
C LEU A 137 -8.47 -11.59 -3.03
N GLU A 138 -8.69 -12.27 -1.90
CA GLU A 138 -9.40 -13.54 -1.86
C GLU A 138 -10.90 -13.28 -1.64
N VAL A 139 -11.67 -13.37 -2.72
CA VAL A 139 -13.07 -12.97 -2.74
C VAL A 139 -13.94 -13.91 -1.89
N SER A 140 -13.52 -15.15 -1.62
CA SER A 140 -14.31 -16.11 -0.84
C SER A 140 -14.03 -16.14 0.66
N GLU A 141 -12.88 -15.64 1.14
CA GLU A 141 -12.43 -15.84 2.53
C GLU A 141 -12.24 -14.55 3.33
N GLY A 142 -12.49 -13.39 2.74
CA GLY A 142 -12.42 -12.13 3.48
C GLY A 142 -11.00 -11.66 3.81
N GLN A 143 -9.98 -12.26 3.19
CA GLN A 143 -8.58 -11.91 3.43
C GLN A 143 -8.00 -11.11 2.25
N VAL A 144 -7.48 -9.92 2.57
CA VAL A 144 -6.71 -9.08 1.66
C VAL A 144 -5.24 -9.17 2.06
N TRP A 145 -4.40 -9.60 1.13
CA TRP A 145 -2.95 -9.69 1.32
C TRP A 145 -2.25 -8.68 0.44
N VAL A 146 -1.29 -7.93 0.98
CA VAL A 146 -0.42 -7.05 0.18
C VAL A 146 1.02 -7.49 0.45
N ASN A 147 1.77 -7.79 -0.61
CA ASN A 147 3.13 -8.30 -0.48
C ASN A 147 4.06 -7.23 0.11
N LEU A 148 4.87 -7.62 1.11
CA LEU A 148 5.76 -6.71 1.84
C LEU A 148 7.05 -6.40 1.08
#